data_AF-A0A521CQQ6-F1
#
_entry.id   AF-A0A521CQQ6-F1
#
_cell.length_a   1.000
_cell.length_b   1.000
_cell.length_c   1.000
_cell.angle_alpha   90.00
_cell.angle_beta   90.00
_cell.angle_gamma   90.00
#
_symmetry.space_group_name_H-M   'P 1'
#
loop_
_entity.id
_entity.type
_entity.pdbx_description
1 polymer ?
#
loop_
_entity_poly.entity_id
_entity_poly.type
_entity_poly.pdbx_seq_one_letter_code
_entity_poly.pdbx_strand_id
1 'polypeptide(L)'
;MKLWKVALLMMFLVGSIGISGCGSLFASDDSRGGTADSEEQSLSFKEESMEQLPVEVQHKHMEVMNASKDGLSHTEVRHGDKTYIILSLGQRPTGGYSIRVNEVVKKGTTIHVIAEEMAPSKETITTQAISHPFTVISLKTPDQDVQFTYKVQEAPKKENAANHTEFETAESFRVNDRTEDHH
;
A
#
# COMPACT_ATOMS: atom_id res chain seq x y z
N MET A 1 55.24 -36.40 -11.05
CA MET A 1 54.15 -35.40 -11.02
C MET A 1 54.27 -34.49 -12.23
N LYS A 2 53.28 -34.58 -13.13
CA LYS A 2 52.70 -33.55 -14.01
C LYS A 2 53.63 -32.43 -14.54
N LEU A 3 54.39 -32.71 -15.60
CA LEU A 3 55.04 -31.68 -16.45
C LEU A 3 54.56 -31.69 -17.91
N TRP A 4 53.69 -32.63 -18.31
CA TRP A 4 53.05 -32.68 -19.62
C TRP A 4 51.87 -31.70 -19.76
N LYS A 5 51.15 -31.40 -18.67
CA LYS A 5 49.83 -30.72 -18.73
C LYS A 5 49.89 -29.20 -18.93
N VAL A 6 51.06 -28.58 -18.84
CA VAL A 6 51.21 -27.12 -18.90
C VAL A 6 51.40 -26.61 -20.34
N ALA A 7 51.96 -27.43 -21.24
CA ALA A 7 52.15 -27.05 -22.65
C ALA A 7 50.84 -27.03 -23.46
N LEU A 8 49.84 -27.83 -23.06
CA LEU A 8 48.53 -27.89 -23.73
C LEU A 8 47.56 -26.78 -23.28
N LEU A 9 47.85 -26.07 -22.19
CA LEU A 9 46.97 -25.02 -21.65
C LEU A 9 47.40 -23.60 -22.09
N MET A 10 48.60 -23.43 -22.68
CA MET A 10 49.09 -22.14 -23.17
C MET A 10 48.87 -21.92 -24.69
N MET A 11 48.59 -22.98 -25.45
CA MET A 11 48.28 -22.91 -26.89
C MET A 11 46.77 -22.96 -27.17
N PHE A 12 45.95 -22.45 -26.26
CA PHE A 12 44.55 -22.09 -26.53
C PHE A 12 44.28 -20.62 -26.20
N LEU A 13 45.30 -19.90 -25.70
CA LEU A 13 45.16 -18.56 -25.13
C LEU A 13 45.73 -17.44 -26.03
N VAL A 14 46.26 -17.75 -27.21
CA VAL A 14 46.90 -16.76 -28.11
C VAL A 14 46.56 -17.02 -29.59
N GLY A 15 45.27 -17.16 -29.93
CA GLY A 15 44.89 -17.59 -31.29
C GLY A 15 43.54 -17.15 -31.83
N SER A 16 42.86 -16.16 -31.24
CA SER A 16 41.57 -15.69 -31.76
C SER A 16 41.34 -14.19 -31.63
N ILE A 17 42.40 -13.37 -31.64
CA ILE A 17 42.24 -11.95 -31.94
C ILE A 17 42.48 -11.72 -33.43
N GLY A 18 41.40 -11.37 -34.12
CA GLY A 18 41.40 -10.65 -35.41
C GLY A 18 40.77 -11.47 -36.55
N ILE A 19 39.83 -10.97 -37.37
CA ILE A 19 39.48 -9.57 -37.66
C ILE A 19 38.07 -9.52 -38.30
N SER A 20 37.39 -8.39 -38.10
CA SER A 20 36.47 -7.72 -39.04
C SER A 20 34.96 -7.99 -38.98
N GLY A 21 34.28 -7.22 -38.13
CA GLY A 21 32.86 -6.89 -38.26
C GLY A 21 32.52 -5.63 -37.45
N CYS A 22 32.14 -4.56 -38.15
CA CYS A 22 32.03 -3.18 -37.67
C CYS A 22 30.87 -2.93 -36.69
N GLY A 23 31.14 -2.14 -35.62
CA GLY A 23 30.12 -1.35 -34.92
C GLY A 23 29.82 -1.72 -33.46
N SER A 24 30.68 -1.34 -32.51
CA SER A 24 30.28 -0.94 -31.15
C SER A 24 31.50 -0.43 -30.38
N LEU A 25 31.56 0.89 -30.19
CA LEU A 25 32.44 1.48 -29.19
C LEU A 25 31.72 1.34 -27.85
N PHE A 26 32.10 0.29 -27.12
CA PHE A 26 31.88 0.14 -25.69
C PHE A 26 32.71 1.19 -24.94
N ALA A 27 32.05 1.98 -24.10
CA ALA A 27 32.61 2.39 -22.83
C ALA A 27 31.80 1.64 -21.76
N SER A 28 32.33 0.49 -21.32
CA SER A 28 31.80 -0.24 -20.16
C SER A 28 32.28 0.45 -18.90
N ASP A 29 31.35 1.08 -18.19
CA ASP A 29 31.48 1.36 -16.76
C ASP A 29 30.74 0.23 -16.02
N ASP A 30 31.47 -0.53 -15.22
CA ASP A 30 30.96 -1.67 -14.45
C ASP A 30 30.19 -1.16 -13.22
N SER A 31 28.94 -0.73 -13.43
CA SER A 31 27.96 -0.65 -12.35
C SER A 31 27.08 -1.89 -12.37
N ARG A 32 27.46 -2.86 -11.54
CA ARG A 32 26.63 -3.99 -11.10
C ARG A 32 25.45 -3.44 -10.30
N GLY A 33 24.41 -2.98 -11.00
CA GLY A 33 23.12 -2.62 -10.45
C GLY A 33 22.06 -3.59 -10.94
N GLY A 34 22.16 -4.86 -10.55
CA GLY A 34 21.02 -5.76 -10.68
C GLY A 34 19.94 -5.32 -9.70
N THR A 35 19.11 -4.36 -10.09
CA THR A 35 17.77 -4.28 -9.51
C THR A 35 17.06 -5.52 -10.00
N ALA A 36 17.03 -6.56 -9.16
CA ALA A 36 16.03 -7.60 -9.26
C ALA A 36 14.69 -6.87 -9.13
N ASP A 37 14.18 -6.42 -10.27
CA ASP A 37 12.88 -5.80 -10.41
C ASP A 37 11.88 -6.88 -10.03
N SER A 38 11.52 -6.86 -8.75
CA SER A 38 10.51 -7.76 -8.22
C SER A 38 9.22 -7.27 -8.84
N GLU A 39 8.80 -7.87 -9.96
CA GLU A 39 7.59 -7.53 -10.68
C GLU A 39 6.46 -7.31 -9.66
N GLU A 40 6.09 -6.05 -9.49
CA GLU A 40 5.06 -5.64 -8.55
C GLU A 40 3.72 -5.81 -9.24
N GLN A 41 3.01 -6.87 -8.87
CA GLN A 41 1.70 -7.17 -9.42
C GLN A 41 0.63 -6.70 -8.43
N SER A 42 -0.08 -5.63 -8.78
CA SER A 42 -1.27 -5.21 -8.03
C SER A 42 -2.36 -6.29 -8.13
N LEU A 43 -2.92 -6.68 -6.99
CA LEU A 43 -3.96 -7.70 -6.88
C LEU A 43 -5.31 -7.04 -6.62
N SER A 44 -6.33 -7.46 -7.36
CA SER A 44 -7.70 -7.04 -7.10
C SER A 44 -8.20 -7.66 -5.79
N PHE A 45 -8.75 -6.83 -4.90
CA PHE A 45 -9.41 -7.25 -3.67
C PHE A 45 -10.83 -6.69 -3.61
N LYS A 46 -11.67 -7.30 -2.78
CA LYS A 46 -13.03 -6.85 -2.50
C LYS A 46 -13.23 -6.79 -1.00
N GLU A 47 -13.81 -5.71 -0.50
CA GLU A 47 -14.28 -5.63 0.88
C GLU A 47 -15.56 -6.45 1.05
N GLU A 48 -15.58 -7.32 2.06
CA GLU A 48 -16.68 -8.26 2.31
C GLU A 48 -17.41 -7.90 3.60
N SER A 49 -18.74 -7.98 3.55
CA SER A 49 -19.59 -7.80 4.72
C SER A 49 -19.72 -9.09 5.51
N MET A 50 -19.77 -9.00 6.85
CA MET A 50 -19.82 -10.16 7.74
C MET A 50 -20.96 -11.13 7.44
N GLU A 51 -22.11 -10.62 7.00
CA GLU A 51 -23.32 -11.39 6.69
C GLU A 51 -23.15 -12.29 5.47
N GLN A 52 -22.19 -11.97 4.59
CA GLN A 52 -21.95 -12.68 3.34
C GLN A 52 -20.74 -13.61 3.42
N LEU A 53 -20.01 -13.58 4.54
CA LEU A 53 -18.83 -14.41 4.73
C LEU A 53 -19.22 -15.87 4.99
N PRO A 54 -18.42 -16.84 4.49
CA PRO A 54 -18.55 -18.23 4.89
C PRO A 54 -18.47 -18.38 6.42
N VAL A 55 -19.23 -19.34 6.96
CA VAL A 55 -19.32 -19.60 8.41
C VAL A 55 -17.94 -19.79 9.06
N GLU A 56 -17.02 -20.44 8.36
CA GLU A 56 -15.64 -20.65 8.80
C GLU A 56 -14.87 -19.33 9.02
N VAL A 57 -15.02 -18.37 8.10
CA VAL A 57 -14.38 -17.06 8.19
C VAL A 57 -14.96 -16.26 9.35
N GLN A 58 -16.28 -16.36 9.57
CA GLN A 58 -16.96 -15.70 10.70
C GLN A 58 -16.45 -16.25 12.03
N HIS A 59 -16.32 -17.57 12.16
CA HIS A 59 -15.76 -18.19 13.36
C HIS A 59 -14.32 -17.76 13.61
N LYS A 60 -13.49 -17.70 12.56
CA LYS A 60 -12.10 -17.24 12.70
C LYS A 60 -12.02 -15.77 13.10
N HIS A 61 -12.90 -14.92 12.57
CA HIS A 61 -13.02 -13.54 13.02
C HIS A 61 -13.30 -13.44 14.53
N MET A 62 -14.25 -14.23 15.05
CA MET A 62 -14.53 -14.25 16.49
C MET A 62 -13.32 -14.68 17.32
N GLU A 63 -12.55 -15.67 16.84
CA GLU A 63 -11.31 -16.11 17.50
C GLU A 63 -10.29 -14.97 17.57
N VAL A 64 -10.07 -14.26 16.44
CA VAL A 64 -9.14 -13.13 16.38
C VAL A 64 -9.57 -12.00 17.31
N MET A 65 -10.87 -11.65 17.34
CA MET A 65 -11.37 -10.61 18.25
C MET A 65 -11.20 -10.98 19.72
N ASN A 66 -11.37 -12.25 20.07
CA ASN A 66 -11.21 -12.70 21.46
C ASN A 66 -9.74 -12.79 21.89
N ALA A 67 -8.85 -13.12 20.95
CA ALA A 67 -7.41 -13.27 21.23
C ALA A 67 -6.66 -11.94 21.22
N SER A 68 -7.08 -10.99 20.38
CA SER A 68 -6.34 -9.76 20.11
C SER A 68 -6.84 -8.62 20.98
N LYS A 69 -6.18 -8.41 22.12
CA LYS A 69 -6.54 -7.34 23.06
C LYS A 69 -6.06 -5.98 22.59
N ASP A 70 -4.79 -5.87 22.19
CA ASP A 70 -4.16 -4.62 21.78
C ASP A 70 -3.37 -4.84 20.47
N GLY A 71 -3.42 -3.84 19.59
CA GLY A 71 -2.60 -3.79 18.38
C GLY A 71 -3.17 -4.51 17.16
N LEU A 72 -2.46 -4.36 16.03
CA LEU A 72 -2.81 -4.96 14.75
C LEU A 72 -2.71 -6.49 14.83
N SER A 73 -3.80 -7.16 14.54
CA SER A 73 -3.88 -8.61 14.36
C SER A 73 -4.48 -8.93 13.00
N HIS A 74 -4.01 -10.02 12.41
CA HIS A 74 -4.47 -10.46 11.10
C HIS A 74 -4.56 -11.98 11.05
N THR A 75 -5.44 -12.48 10.18
CA THR A 75 -5.46 -13.90 9.84
C THR A 75 -5.99 -14.09 8.42
N GLU A 76 -5.50 -15.11 7.75
CA GLU A 76 -5.94 -15.53 6.43
C GLU A 76 -6.75 -16.81 6.53
N VAL A 77 -7.90 -16.85 5.85
CA VAL A 77 -8.76 -18.02 5.74
C VAL A 77 -8.99 -18.31 4.27
N ARG A 78 -8.54 -19.48 3.81
CA ARG A 78 -8.80 -19.94 2.44
C ARG A 78 -10.14 -20.65 2.40
N HIS A 79 -11.05 -20.20 1.55
CA HIS A 79 -12.34 -20.84 1.36
C HIS A 79 -12.72 -20.81 -0.13
N GLY A 80 -12.75 -21.98 -0.76
CA GLY A 80 -12.94 -22.12 -2.20
C GLY A 80 -11.77 -21.54 -3.00
N ASP A 81 -12.09 -20.71 -3.99
CA ASP A 81 -11.13 -20.01 -4.86
C ASP A 81 -10.70 -18.64 -4.31
N LYS A 82 -11.12 -18.31 -3.08
CA LYS A 82 -10.81 -17.03 -2.42
C LYS A 82 -10.03 -17.20 -1.14
N THR A 83 -9.15 -16.24 -0.89
CA THR A 83 -8.48 -16.06 0.38
C THR A 83 -9.07 -14.83 1.04
N TYR A 84 -9.64 -15.02 2.23
CA TYR A 84 -10.18 -13.97 3.07
C TYR A 84 -9.12 -13.51 4.05
N ILE A 85 -8.89 -12.22 4.14
CA ILE A 85 -7.96 -11.60 5.06
C ILE A 85 -8.79 -10.78 6.04
N ILE A 86 -8.67 -11.12 7.31
CA ILE A 86 -9.30 -10.39 8.41
C ILE A 86 -8.23 -9.52 9.05
N LEU A 87 -8.43 -8.22 9.07
CA LEU A 87 -7.58 -7.25 9.76
C LEU A 87 -8.32 -6.69 10.95
N SER A 88 -7.68 -6.65 12.12
CA SER A 88 -8.23 -6.07 13.34
C SER A 88 -7.20 -5.12 13.96
N LEU A 89 -7.63 -3.93 14.37
CA LEU A 89 -6.77 -2.95 15.05
C LEU A 89 -6.60 -3.23 16.55
N GLY A 90 -7.34 -4.20 17.09
CA GLY A 90 -7.48 -4.38 18.53
C GLY A 90 -8.34 -3.28 19.16
N GLN A 91 -8.18 -3.06 20.47
CA GLN A 91 -8.98 -2.09 21.21
C GLN A 91 -8.70 -0.64 20.80
N ARG A 92 -9.78 0.16 20.68
CA ARG A 92 -9.73 1.62 20.52
C ARG A 92 -10.57 2.31 21.58
N PRO A 93 -10.13 3.47 22.11
CA PRO A 93 -10.74 4.11 23.28
C PRO A 93 -12.15 4.67 23.01
N THR A 94 -12.47 4.95 21.74
CA THR A 94 -13.77 5.46 21.33
C THR A 94 -14.29 4.71 20.10
N GLY A 95 -15.57 4.86 19.79
CA GLY A 95 -16.09 4.52 18.47
C GLY A 95 -15.57 5.47 17.38
N GLY A 96 -15.79 5.09 16.12
CA GLY A 96 -15.47 5.91 14.95
C GLY A 96 -14.12 5.63 14.30
N TYR A 97 -13.36 4.66 14.82
CA TYR A 97 -12.18 4.13 14.15
C TYR A 97 -12.59 3.09 13.10
N SER A 98 -11.91 3.08 11.95
CA SER A 98 -12.05 2.04 10.93
C SER A 98 -10.73 1.73 10.24
N ILE A 99 -10.69 0.62 9.49
CA ILE A 99 -9.54 0.24 8.67
C ILE A 99 -9.93 0.44 7.21
N ARG A 100 -9.09 1.12 6.44
CA ARG A 100 -9.20 1.19 4.98
C ARG A 100 -8.06 0.40 4.36
N VAL A 101 -8.37 -0.58 3.52
CA VAL A 101 -7.35 -1.24 2.70
C VAL A 101 -7.14 -0.39 1.44
N ASN A 102 -5.92 0.10 1.27
CA ASN A 102 -5.55 0.97 0.15
C ASN A 102 -5.10 0.15 -1.06
N GLU A 103 -4.24 -0.85 -0.83
CA GLU A 103 -3.71 -1.67 -1.91
C GLU A 103 -3.29 -3.06 -1.43
N VAL A 104 -3.37 -4.03 -2.33
CA VAL A 104 -2.80 -5.36 -2.16
C VAL A 104 -1.83 -5.60 -3.31
N VAL A 105 -0.54 -5.73 -3.03
CA VAL A 105 0.50 -5.89 -4.05
C VAL A 105 1.29 -7.17 -3.84
N LYS A 106 1.51 -7.95 -4.89
CA LYS A 106 2.38 -9.11 -4.87
C LYS A 106 3.76 -8.69 -5.36
N LYS A 107 4.80 -8.99 -4.58
CA LYS A 107 6.21 -8.82 -4.94
C LYS A 107 6.91 -10.17 -4.76
N GLY A 108 7.22 -10.84 -5.87
CA GLY A 108 7.76 -12.19 -5.84
C GLY A 108 6.81 -13.19 -5.15
N THR A 109 7.23 -13.76 -4.01
CA THR A 109 6.45 -14.72 -3.21
C THR A 109 5.75 -14.07 -2.00
N THR A 110 5.74 -12.74 -1.91
CA THR A 110 5.10 -12.03 -0.79
C THR A 110 3.95 -11.17 -1.29
N ILE A 111 2.79 -11.28 -0.64
CA ILE A 111 1.64 -10.39 -0.79
C ILE A 111 1.71 -9.34 0.33
N HIS A 112 1.82 -8.08 -0.06
CA HIS A 112 1.75 -6.94 0.85
C HIS A 112 0.34 -6.37 0.85
N VAL A 113 -0.28 -6.33 2.03
CA VAL A 113 -1.55 -5.66 2.26
C VAL A 113 -1.26 -4.33 2.94
N ILE A 114 -1.53 -3.25 2.21
CA ILE A 114 -1.31 -1.88 2.67
C ILE A 114 -2.66 -1.31 3.10
N ALA A 115 -2.77 -1.01 4.37
CA ALA A 115 -3.98 -0.49 4.98
C ALA A 115 -3.68 0.77 5.81
N GLU A 116 -4.74 1.47 6.16
CA GLU A 116 -4.70 2.74 6.87
C GLU A 116 -5.73 2.71 7.99
N GLU A 117 -5.31 3.15 9.17
CA GLU A 117 -6.20 3.39 10.30
C GLU A 117 -6.85 4.76 10.14
N MET A 118 -8.16 4.75 10.01
CA MET A 118 -9.00 5.95 9.91
C MET A 118 -9.51 6.31 11.30
N ALA A 119 -8.86 7.27 11.94
CA ALA A 119 -9.33 7.82 13.21
C ALA A 119 -10.56 8.74 12.99
N PRO A 120 -11.49 8.81 13.96
CA PRO A 120 -12.59 9.77 13.90
C PRO A 120 -12.03 11.21 13.91
N SER A 121 -12.71 12.11 13.18
CA SER A 121 -12.30 13.52 13.17
C SER A 121 -12.50 14.14 14.55
N LYS A 122 -11.64 15.11 14.92
CA LYS A 122 -11.72 15.79 16.23
C LYS A 122 -13.06 16.48 16.49
N GLU A 123 -13.76 16.84 15.42
CA GLU A 123 -15.07 17.51 15.44
C GLU A 123 -16.24 16.51 15.45
N THR A 124 -15.96 15.20 15.30
CA THR A 124 -16.97 14.15 15.34
C THR A 124 -17.27 13.81 16.79
N ILE A 125 -18.55 13.88 17.16
CA ILE A 125 -19.01 13.33 18.44
C ILE A 125 -18.89 11.80 18.35
N THR A 126 -17.93 11.24 19.07
CA THR A 126 -17.72 9.80 19.16
C THR A 126 -18.40 9.22 20.40
N THR A 127 -18.68 7.92 20.37
CA THR A 127 -19.10 7.19 21.57
C THR A 127 -17.89 6.96 22.47
N GLN A 128 -18.03 7.27 23.76
CA GLN A 128 -17.02 7.01 24.78
C GLN A 128 -17.11 5.54 25.26
N ALA A 129 -16.90 4.62 24.32
CA ALA A 129 -16.93 3.18 24.56
C ALA A 129 -15.78 2.51 23.80
N ILE A 130 -15.14 1.53 24.45
CA ILE A 130 -14.09 0.73 23.83
C ILE A 130 -14.66 0.00 22.61
N SER A 131 -14.02 0.19 21.46
CA SER A 131 -14.40 -0.42 20.19
C SER A 131 -13.30 -1.35 19.66
N HIS A 132 -13.65 -2.23 18.73
CA HIS A 132 -12.73 -3.17 18.08
C HIS A 132 -12.88 -3.06 16.56
N PRO A 133 -12.20 -2.10 15.92
CA PRO A 133 -12.30 -1.92 14.47
C PRO A 133 -11.66 -3.09 13.73
N PHE A 134 -12.36 -3.57 12.71
CA PHE A 134 -11.86 -4.61 11.82
C PHE A 134 -12.35 -4.37 10.38
N THR A 135 -11.70 -5.02 9.41
CA THR A 135 -12.18 -5.13 8.03
C THR A 135 -11.87 -6.53 7.52
N VAL A 136 -12.70 -7.00 6.58
CA VAL A 136 -12.48 -8.28 5.89
C VAL A 136 -12.40 -8.00 4.40
N ILE A 137 -11.31 -8.42 3.79
CA ILE A 137 -11.17 -8.38 2.32
C ILE A 137 -11.05 -9.79 1.77
N SER A 138 -11.54 -10.01 0.56
CA SER A 138 -11.29 -11.22 -0.21
C SER A 138 -10.45 -10.90 -1.44
N LEU A 139 -9.55 -11.82 -1.78
CA LEU A 139 -8.80 -11.82 -3.02
C LEU A 139 -8.83 -13.21 -3.63
N LYS A 140 -8.52 -13.30 -4.94
CA LYS A 140 -8.32 -14.60 -5.59
C LYS A 140 -7.20 -15.33 -4.88
N THR A 141 -7.45 -16.59 -4.54
CA THR A 141 -6.48 -17.45 -3.90
C THR A 141 -5.23 -17.60 -4.78
N PRO A 142 -4.03 -17.28 -4.26
CA PRO A 142 -2.80 -17.42 -5.01
C PRO A 142 -2.47 -18.90 -5.26
N ASP A 143 -2.02 -19.20 -6.49
CA ASP A 143 -1.68 -20.54 -6.96
C ASP A 143 -0.39 -21.10 -6.34
N GLN A 144 0.44 -20.22 -5.78
CA GLN A 144 1.72 -20.54 -5.15
C GLN A 144 1.64 -20.26 -3.65
N ASP A 145 2.51 -20.92 -2.89
CA ASP A 145 2.70 -20.59 -1.48
C ASP A 145 3.28 -19.17 -1.38
N VAL A 146 2.56 -18.28 -0.69
CA VAL A 146 2.90 -16.87 -0.56
C VAL A 146 2.80 -16.44 0.88
N GLN A 147 3.68 -15.53 1.26
CA GLN A 147 3.67 -14.92 2.59
C GLN A 147 2.88 -13.63 2.57
N PHE A 148 2.16 -13.33 3.64
CA PHE A 148 1.44 -12.07 3.78
C PHE A 148 2.22 -11.12 4.68
N THR A 149 2.29 -9.85 4.30
CA THR A 149 2.88 -8.77 5.11
C THR A 149 1.93 -7.61 5.19
N TYR A 150 1.77 -7.07 6.39
CA TYR A 150 0.77 -6.06 6.70
C TYR A 150 1.43 -4.77 7.12
N LYS A 151 0.99 -3.66 6.52
CA LYS A 151 1.38 -2.32 6.95
C LYS A 151 0.11 -1.52 7.17
N VAL A 152 -0.15 -1.17 8.43
CA VAL A 152 -1.18 -0.21 8.79
C VAL A 152 -0.49 1.11 9.11
N GLN A 153 -0.85 2.15 8.38
CA GLN A 153 -0.36 3.51 8.61
C GLN A 153 -1.48 4.32 9.28
N GLU A 154 -1.12 5.25 10.16
CA GLU A 154 -2.08 6.25 10.60
C GLU A 154 -2.44 7.16 9.43
N ALA A 155 -3.73 7.51 9.29
CA ALA A 155 -4.13 8.46 8.28
C ALA A 155 -3.39 9.79 8.42
N PRO A 156 -2.93 10.42 7.32
CA PRO A 156 -2.29 11.71 7.40
C PRO A 156 -3.27 12.70 8.03
N LYS A 157 -2.90 13.21 9.20
CA LYS A 157 -3.66 14.23 9.91
C LYS A 157 -3.76 15.42 8.96
N LYS A 158 -4.98 15.76 8.51
CA LYS A 158 -5.22 16.94 7.67
C LYS A 158 -4.81 18.18 8.47
N GLU A 159 -3.56 18.60 8.32
CA GLU A 159 -3.01 19.79 8.94
C GLU A 159 -3.31 20.99 8.03
N ASN A 160 -4.30 21.78 8.45
CA ASN A 160 -4.59 23.16 8.05
C ASN A 160 -4.47 23.53 6.56
N ALA A 161 -5.47 23.15 5.75
CA ALA A 161 -5.75 23.81 4.47
C ALA A 161 -6.55 25.13 4.64
N ALA A 162 -6.27 25.87 5.72
CA ALA A 162 -6.89 27.17 6.01
C ALA A 162 -5.80 28.21 6.28
N ASN A 163 -4.97 28.45 5.29
CA ASN A 163 -4.24 29.71 5.16
C ASN A 163 -3.86 29.91 3.70
N HIS A 164 -4.57 30.82 3.03
CA HIS A 164 -4.09 31.81 2.06
C HIS A 164 -5.34 32.53 1.51
N THR A 165 -5.65 33.71 2.05
CA THR A 165 -5.25 35.04 1.54
C THR A 165 -6.27 35.58 0.55
N GLU A 166 -7.09 36.51 1.05
CA GLU A 166 -7.29 37.85 0.49
C GLU A 166 -7.50 37.96 -1.03
N PHE A 167 -8.75 38.21 -1.42
CA PHE A 167 -9.05 39.00 -2.62
C PHE A 167 -9.71 40.30 -2.18
N GLU A 168 -8.88 41.33 -2.09
CA GLU A 168 -9.27 42.72 -2.22
C GLU A 168 -9.75 42.99 -3.67
N THR A 169 -10.61 44.01 -3.82
CA THR A 169 -10.96 44.77 -5.04
C THR A 169 -12.32 44.48 -5.70
N ALA A 170 -13.26 45.41 -5.49
CA ALA A 170 -13.96 46.19 -6.54
C ALA A 170 -14.82 47.26 -5.81
N GLU A 171 -14.27 48.44 -5.54
CA GLU A 171 -14.41 49.65 -6.38
C GLU A 171 -15.86 50.06 -6.74
N SER A 172 -16.24 51.21 -6.18
CA SER A 172 -17.00 52.29 -6.82
C SER A 172 -18.38 52.01 -7.41
N PHE A 173 -19.42 52.50 -6.74
CA PHE A 173 -20.48 53.23 -7.44
C PHE A 173 -20.91 54.44 -6.61
N ARG A 174 -20.43 55.60 -7.04
CA ARG A 174 -21.00 56.90 -6.67
C ARG A 174 -22.42 56.96 -7.24
N VAL A 175 -23.43 57.17 -6.40
CA VAL A 175 -24.61 57.94 -6.81
C VAL A 175 -24.77 59.08 -5.83
N ASN A 176 -24.25 60.21 -6.29
CA ASN A 176 -24.65 61.52 -5.80
C ASN A 176 -25.88 61.88 -6.63
N ASP A 177 -27.08 61.77 -6.07
CA ASP A 177 -28.24 62.44 -6.65
C ASP A 177 -28.71 63.55 -5.71
N ARG A 178 -28.95 64.68 -6.36
CA ARG A 178 -29.11 66.03 -5.85
C ARG A 178 -30.58 66.39 -5.99
N THR A 179 -30.98 67.44 -5.26
CA THR A 179 -32.09 68.37 -5.57
C THR A 179 -33.51 67.83 -5.44
N GLU A 180 -34.25 68.34 -4.45
CA GLU A 180 -35.39 69.28 -4.61
C GLU A 180 -36.70 68.47 -4.78
N ASP A 181 -37.81 68.70 -4.09
CA ASP A 181 -38.45 69.98 -3.76
C ASP A 181 -39.64 69.78 -2.79
N HIS A 182 -40.01 70.88 -2.12
CA HIS A 182 -41.35 71.31 -1.68
C HIS A 182 -42.38 70.29 -1.12
N HIS A 183 -42.84 70.48 0.13
CA HIS A 183 -43.93 71.41 0.49
C HIS A 183 -44.18 71.48 2.01
#